data_AF-A0A7C3ZFE7-F1
#
_entry.id   AF-A0A7C3ZFE7-F1
#
_cell.length_a   1.000
_cell.length_b   1.000
_cell.length_c   1.000
_cell.angle_alpha   90.00
_cell.angle_beta   90.00
_cell.angle_gamma   90.00
#
_symmetry.space_group_name_H-M   'P 1'
#
loop_
_entity.id
_entity.type
_entity.pdbx_description
1 polymer ?
#
loop_
_entity_poly.entity_id
_entity_poly.type
_entity_poly.pdbx_seq_one_letter_code
_entity_poly.pdbx_strand_id
1 'polypeptide(L)'
;MKDFKQQCEEYVNCSVMLVVDGNPKPYYGVVDSVSDTHILLRARFDNKLFLFRLNEIKLIKEVGEGEKSEPVFFKTRRGVEKKEGIEK
;
A
#
# COMPACT_ATOMS: atom_id res chain seq x y z
N MET A 1 9.90 10.52 -23.23
CA MET A 1 9.34 10.41 -21.86
C MET A 1 9.31 8.93 -21.52
N LYS A 2 9.94 8.49 -20.41
CA LYS A 2 9.75 7.11 -19.94
C LYS A 2 8.27 6.94 -19.59
N ASP A 3 7.65 5.89 -20.09
CA ASP A 3 6.25 5.58 -19.79
C ASP A 3 6.13 5.27 -18.29
N PHE A 4 5.26 5.97 -17.57
CA PHE A 4 5.10 5.81 -16.12
C PHE A 4 4.68 4.37 -15.77
N LYS A 5 3.96 3.71 -16.68
CA LYS A 5 3.66 2.28 -16.57
C LYS A 5 4.93 1.44 -16.48
N GLN A 6 5.91 1.70 -17.36
CA GLN A 6 7.14 0.93 -17.39
C GLN A 6 7.97 1.11 -16.12
N GLN A 7 7.92 2.30 -15.51
CA GLN A 7 8.51 2.51 -14.18
C GLN A 7 7.80 1.67 -13.11
N CYS A 8 6.47 1.59 -13.14
CA CYS A 8 5.72 0.76 -12.20
C CYS A 8 6.03 -0.74 -12.37
N GLU A 9 6.22 -1.21 -13.61
CA GLU A 9 6.58 -2.60 -13.92
C GLU A 9 7.95 -2.99 -13.35
N GLU A 10 8.92 -2.06 -13.29
CA GLU A 10 10.23 -2.28 -12.65
C GLU A 10 10.10 -2.60 -11.15
N TYR A 11 9.00 -2.20 -10.50
CA TYR A 11 8.76 -2.45 -9.08
C TYR A 11 7.95 -3.71 -8.78
N VAL A 12 7.58 -4.53 -9.78
CA VAL A 12 6.85 -5.79 -9.54
C VAL A 12 7.65 -6.71 -8.62
N ASN A 13 7.01 -7.25 -7.59
CA ASN A 13 7.59 -7.97 -6.45
C ASN A 13 8.50 -7.15 -5.53
N CYS A 14 8.70 -5.86 -5.78
CA CYS A 14 9.41 -4.96 -4.88
C CYS A 14 8.47 -4.40 -3.82
N SER A 15 9.06 -4.05 -2.68
CA SER A 15 8.36 -3.33 -1.63
C SER A 15 8.42 -1.84 -1.90
N VAL A 16 7.26 -1.20 -1.94
CA VAL A 16 7.15 0.19 -2.35
C VAL A 16 6.33 1.01 -1.37
N MET A 17 6.62 2.30 -1.36
CA MET A 17 5.75 3.36 -0.87
C MET A 17 5.05 4.01 -2.07
N LEU A 18 3.74 4.19 -1.97
CA LEU A 18 2.89 4.69 -3.04
C LEU A 18 2.07 5.88 -2.53
N VAL A 19 2.20 7.03 -3.20
CA VAL A 19 1.44 8.25 -2.89
C VAL A 19 0.38 8.44 -3.96
N VAL A 20 -0.88 8.51 -3.54
CA VAL A 20 -2.03 8.62 -4.43
C VAL A 20 -2.67 9.99 -4.27
N ASP A 21 -3.15 10.59 -5.36
CA ASP A 21 -3.88 11.84 -5.31
C ASP A 21 -5.17 11.71 -4.48
N GLY A 22 -5.54 12.78 -3.78
CA GLY A 22 -6.67 12.77 -2.85
C GLY A 22 -6.44 12.00 -1.55
N ASN A 23 -5.33 11.25 -1.40
CA ASN A 23 -4.99 10.57 -0.17
C ASN A 23 -3.80 11.26 0.53
N PRO A 24 -3.98 11.80 1.75
CA PRO A 24 -2.91 12.49 2.46
C PRO A 24 -1.84 11.55 3.03
N LYS A 25 -2.00 10.24 2.88
CA LYS A 25 -1.15 9.21 3.49
C LYS A 25 -0.62 8.26 2.43
N PRO A 26 0.67 7.89 2.50
CA PRO A 26 1.24 6.89 1.63
C PRO A 26 0.73 5.48 1.97
N TYR A 27 0.64 4.64 0.95
CA TYR A 27 0.42 3.21 1.05
C TYR A 27 1.75 2.47 0.99
N TYR A 28 1.88 1.43 1.80
CA TYR A 28 3.08 0.60 1.83
C TYR A 28 2.69 -0.85 1.55
N GLY A 29 3.43 -1.49 0.64
CA GLY A 29 3.15 -2.87 0.27
C GLY A 29 4.11 -3.40 -0.78
N VAL A 30 3.83 -4.60 -1.25
CA VAL A 30 4.54 -5.24 -2.36
C VAL A 30 3.71 -5.04 -3.62
N VAL A 31 4.32 -4.62 -4.72
CA VAL A 31 3.63 -4.59 -6.01
C VAL A 31 3.44 -6.02 -6.49
N ASP A 32 2.19 -6.42 -6.66
CA ASP A 32 1.84 -7.77 -7.08
C ASP A 32 1.80 -7.87 -8.61
N SER A 33 1.13 -6.93 -9.26
CA SER A 33 1.05 -6.83 -10.72
C SER A 33 0.76 -5.40 -11.17
N VAL A 34 1.11 -5.12 -12.42
CA VAL A 34 0.84 -3.84 -13.09
C VAL A 34 0.11 -4.16 -14.39
N SER A 35 -0.94 -3.41 -14.67
CA SER A 35 -1.72 -3.45 -15.90
C SER A 35 -1.58 -2.12 -16.65
N ASP A 36 -2.24 -1.99 -17.80
CA ASP A 36 -2.21 -0.74 -18.58
C ASP A 36 -2.79 0.47 -17.84
N THR A 37 -3.65 0.24 -16.85
CA THR A 37 -4.40 1.31 -16.18
C THR A 37 -4.32 1.26 -14.66
N HIS A 38 -3.96 0.12 -14.08
CA HIS A 38 -3.94 -0.09 -12.63
C HIS A 38 -2.68 -0.79 -12.14
N ILE A 39 -2.33 -0.52 -10.88
CA ILE A 39 -1.35 -1.28 -10.11
C ILE A 39 -2.06 -2.02 -8.96
N LEU A 40 -1.65 -3.26 -8.74
CA LEU A 40 -2.09 -4.07 -7.62
C LEU A 40 -1.01 -4.07 -6.53
N LEU A 41 -1.34 -3.52 -5.36
CA LEU A 41 -0.45 -3.44 -4.20
C LEU A 41 -0.96 -4.36 -3.11
N ARG A 42 -0.11 -5.27 -2.64
CA ARG A 42 -0.39 -6.18 -1.52
C ARG A 42 0.22 -5.64 -0.24
N ALA A 43 -0.61 -5.25 0.73
CA ALA A 43 -0.13 -4.78 2.02
C ALA A 43 0.57 -5.90 2.79
N ARG A 44 1.74 -5.59 3.37
CA ARG A 44 2.57 -6.58 4.08
C ARG A 44 1.95 -7.12 5.37
N PHE A 45 1.13 -6.33 6.05
CA PHE A 45 0.66 -6.67 7.40
C PHE A 45 -0.61 -7.52 7.43
N ASP A 46 -1.50 -7.35 6.46
CA ASP A 46 -2.81 -8.03 6.44
C ASP A 46 -3.08 -8.76 5.13
N ASN A 47 -2.10 -8.84 4.22
CA ASN A 47 -2.21 -9.43 2.89
C ASN A 47 -3.37 -8.87 2.06
N LYS A 48 -3.91 -7.70 2.42
CA LYS A 48 -4.98 -7.07 1.64
C LYS A 48 -4.41 -6.55 0.33
N LEU A 49 -5.21 -6.73 -0.71
CA LEU A 49 -4.93 -6.21 -2.04
C LEU A 49 -5.60 -4.85 -2.22
N PHE A 50 -4.84 -3.89 -2.70
CA PHE A 50 -5.27 -2.55 -3.05
C PHE A 50 -5.04 -2.34 -4.53
N LEU A 51 -6.07 -1.85 -5.22
CA LEU A 51 -5.99 -1.53 -6.64
C LEU A 51 -6.01 -0.02 -6.80
N PHE A 52 -5.00 0.55 -7.45
CA PHE A 52 -4.90 1.99 -7.72
C PHE A 52 -4.78 2.24 -9.21
N ARG A 53 -5.41 3.30 -9.72
CA ARG A 53 -5.21 3.69 -11.12
C ARG A 53 -3.87 4.39 -11.26
N LEU A 54 -3.13 4.08 -12.32
CA LEU A 54 -1.81 4.66 -12.57
C LEU A 54 -1.85 6.19 -12.64
N ASN A 55 -2.94 6.77 -13.16
CA ASN A 55 -3.11 8.23 -13.26
C ASN A 55 -3.39 8.92 -11.91
N GLU A 56 -3.76 8.17 -10.88
CA GLU A 56 -3.94 8.68 -9.53
C GLU A 56 -2.63 8.62 -8.73
N ILE A 57 -1.61 7.92 -9.21
CA ILE A 57 -0.34 7.77 -8.50
C ILE A 57 0.53 8.99 -8.75
N LYS A 58 0.83 9.73 -7.68
CA LYS A 58 1.75 10.87 -7.71
C LYS A 58 3.19 10.45 -7.60
N LEU A 59 3.47 9.41 -6.82
CA LEU A 59 4.82 8.93 -6.56
C LEU A 59 4.80 7.45 -6.23
N ILE A 60 5.77 6.71 -6.77
CA ILE A 60 6.12 5.35 -6.36
C ILE A 60 7.62 5.32 -6.08
N LYS A 61 8.00 4.69 -4.96
CA LYS A 61 9.41 4.55 -4.56
C LYS A 61 9.62 3.21 -3.88
N GLU A 62 10.69 2.51 -4.24
CA GLU A 62 11.11 1.32 -3.52
C GLU A 62 11.52 1.68 -2.08
N VAL A 63 11.07 0.86 -1.13
CA VAL A 63 11.47 0.91 0.27
C VAL A 63 12.30 -0.33 0.56
N GLY A 64 13.53 -0.15 1.05
CA GLY A 64 14.43 -1.25 1.33
C GLY A 64 13.87 -2.23 2.36
N GLU A 65 14.25 -3.49 2.27
CA GLU A 65 14.03 -4.52 3.30
C GLU A 65 14.78 -4.14 4.59
N GLY A 66 14.25 -3.21 5.37
CA GLY A 66 14.91 -2.70 6.57
C GLY A 66 14.30 -1.43 7.12
N GLU A 67 13.64 -0.63 6.27
CA GLU A 67 12.75 0.42 6.76
C GLU A 67 11.47 -0.25 7.27
N LYS A 68 11.50 -0.63 8.56
CA LYS A 68 10.30 -0.82 9.36
C LYS A 68 9.53 0.50 9.31
N SER A 69 8.72 0.71 8.28
CA SER A 69 7.56 1.56 8.40
C SER A 69 6.74 0.88 9.48
N GLU A 70 6.83 1.43 10.71
CA GLU A 70 5.98 0.97 11.80
C GLU A 70 4.57 0.86 11.22
N PRO A 71 3.86 -0.25 11.48
CA PRO A 71 2.46 -0.33 11.11
C PRO A 71 1.81 0.90 11.70
N VAL A 72 1.42 1.85 10.83
CA VAL A 72 0.55 2.93 11.25
C VAL A 72 -0.78 2.23 11.49
N PHE A 73 -0.92 1.64 12.68
CA PHE A 73 -2.16 1.23 13.25
C PHE A 73 -2.98 2.51 13.32
N PHE A 74 -3.74 2.78 12.26
CA PHE A 74 -4.89 3.63 12.38
C PHE A 74 -5.82 2.90 13.32
N LYS A 75 -5.69 3.23 14.61
CA LYS A 75 -6.83 3.33 15.51
C LYS A 75 -7.81 4.26 14.80
N THR A 76 -8.67 3.69 13.96
CA THR A 76 -9.95 4.30 13.63
C THR A 76 -10.62 4.54 14.97
N ARG A 77 -10.59 5.79 15.44
CA ARG A 77 -11.50 6.28 16.46
C ARG A 77 -12.90 6.17 15.86
N ARG A 78 -13.53 5.00 16.01
CA ARG A 78 -14.98 4.75 16.11
C ARG A 78 -15.24 3.26 15.98
N GLY A 79 -15.62 2.66 17.10
CA GLY A 79 -16.52 1.50 17.15
C GLY A 79 -15.95 0.17 16.68
N VAL A 80 -15.06 -0.43 17.48
CA VAL A 80 -15.12 -1.89 17.65
C VAL A 80 -15.29 -2.12 19.14
N GLU A 81 -16.53 -2.45 19.52
CA GLU A 81 -16.87 -2.90 20.85
C GLU A 81 -15.93 -4.06 21.22
N LYS A 82 -15.10 -3.83 22.25
CA LYS A 82 -14.49 -4.93 22.99
C LYS A 82 -15.66 -5.74 23.58
N LYS A 83 -15.97 -6.89 23.00
CA LYS A 83 -16.61 -7.93 23.79
C LYS A 83 -15.56 -8.49 24.73
N GLU A 84 -15.72 -8.17 26.00
CA GLU A 84 -15.02 -8.77 27.13
C GLU A 84 -15.17 -10.29 27.07
N GLY A 85 -14.06 -10.99 26.93
CA GLY A 85 -13.93 -12.37 27.38
C GLY A 85 -13.30 -12.33 28.76
N ILE A 86 -14.12 -12.27 29.80
CA ILE A 86 -13.72 -12.68 31.14
C ILE A 86 -13.70 -14.21 31.09
N GLU A 87 -12.53 -14.81 31.05
CA GLU A 87 -12.38 -16.22 31.43
C GLU A 87 -11.80 -16.29 32.85
N LYS A 88 -12.50 -17.09 33.65
CA LYS A 88 -12.32 -17.34 35.07
C LYS A 88 -11.10 -18.20 35.36
#